data_AF-A0AAW4Y4C9-F1
#
_entry.id   AF-A0AAW4Y4C9-F1
#
_cell.length_a   1.000
_cell.length_b   1.000
_cell.length_c   1.000
_cell.angle_alpha   90.00
_cell.angle_beta   90.00
_cell.angle_gamma   90.00
#
_symmetry.space_group_name_H-M   'P 1'
#
loop_
_entity.id
_entity.type
_entity.pdbx_description
1 polymer ?
#
loop_
_entity_poly.entity_id
_entity_poly.type
_entity_poly.pdbx_seq_one_letter_code
_entity_poly.pdbx_strand_id
1 'polypeptide(L)'
;RIIAAVGGMDNIDSVMNCMTRVRIKVLDENKVDDQELRHIDGVMGVIHDERIQVVVGPGTVNKVANHMAELSGVKLGDPIPHHHNDSEKMDYKSYAADKAKANKEAHKAKQKNGKLNKVLKSIANIFIPLIPAFIGAGLIGGIAAVLSNLMVAGYISGAWITQLITVFNVIKDGMLAYLAIFTGINAAKEFGATPGLGGVIGGTTLLTGIAGKNILMNVFTGEPLQPGQGGIIGVIFAVWILSIVEKRLHKIVPNAIDIIVTPTIALLIVGLLTIFIFMPLAGFVSDSLVSVVNGIISIGGVFSGFIIGASFLPLVMLGLHHIFTPIHIEMINQSGATYLLPIAAMAGAGQVGAALALWVRCKRNTTLRNTLKGALPVGFLGIGEPLIYGVTLPLGRPFLTACIGGGIGGAVIGGIGHIGAKAIGPSGVSLLPLISDNMYLGYIAGLLAAYAGGFVCTYLFGTTKAMRQTDLLGD
;
A
#
# COMPACT_ATOMS: atom_id res chain seq x y z
N ARG A 1 -33.88 29.79 -7.12
CA ARG A 1 -33.56 30.65 -5.95
C ARG A 1 -32.60 29.93 -5.02
N ILE A 2 -33.00 28.85 -4.32
CA ILE A 2 -32.08 28.08 -3.45
C ILE A 2 -30.81 27.64 -4.20
N ILE A 3 -30.92 27.10 -5.43
CA ILE A 3 -29.76 26.72 -6.26
C ILE A 3 -28.82 27.90 -6.54
N ALA A 4 -29.36 29.10 -6.76
CA ALA A 4 -28.54 30.29 -7.02
C ALA A 4 -27.78 30.72 -5.76
N ALA A 5 -28.48 30.77 -4.63
CA ALA A 5 -27.93 31.16 -3.34
C ALA A 5 -26.88 30.16 -2.79
N VAL A 6 -26.84 28.91 -3.27
CA VAL A 6 -25.76 27.95 -2.93
C VAL A 6 -24.61 27.95 -3.95
N GLY A 7 -24.51 28.95 -4.82
CA GLY A 7 -23.41 29.08 -5.79
C GLY A 7 -23.68 28.45 -7.17
N GLY A 8 -24.94 28.18 -7.50
CA GLY A 8 -25.35 27.59 -8.78
C GLY A 8 -25.39 26.06 -8.77
N MET A 9 -25.93 25.47 -9.85
CA MET A 9 -26.04 24.00 -9.96
C MET A 9 -24.66 23.33 -9.97
N ASP A 10 -23.66 24.02 -10.53
CA ASP A 10 -22.28 23.53 -10.60
C ASP A 10 -21.58 23.46 -9.24
N ASN A 11 -22.14 24.08 -8.19
CA ASN A 11 -21.59 23.99 -6.84
C ASN A 11 -22.26 22.90 -5.99
N ILE A 12 -23.27 22.19 -6.51
CA ILE A 12 -24.04 21.19 -5.76
C ILE A 12 -23.58 19.77 -6.11
N ASP A 13 -22.94 19.07 -5.17
CA ASP A 13 -22.50 17.68 -5.32
C ASP A 13 -23.67 16.70 -5.24
N SER A 14 -24.60 16.89 -4.29
CA SER A 14 -25.81 16.06 -4.19
C SER A 14 -26.93 16.75 -3.41
N VAL A 15 -28.17 16.44 -3.77
CA VAL A 15 -29.38 16.90 -3.06
C VAL A 15 -30.13 15.70 -2.49
N MET A 16 -30.49 15.78 -1.22
CA MET A 16 -31.40 14.85 -0.57
C MET A 16 -32.33 15.61 0.37
N ASN A 17 -33.30 14.93 0.97
CA ASN A 17 -34.14 15.57 1.97
C ASN A 17 -34.57 14.63 3.09
N CYS A 18 -34.94 15.24 4.22
CA CYS A 18 -35.59 14.56 5.33
C CYS A 18 -37.02 15.08 5.51
N MET A 19 -37.60 14.91 6.70
CA MET A 19 -38.99 15.28 7.00
C MET A 19 -39.30 16.77 6.83
N THR A 20 -38.32 17.66 7.05
CA THR A 20 -38.53 19.13 7.03
C THR A 20 -37.42 19.94 6.37
N ARG A 21 -36.33 19.29 5.93
CA ARG A 21 -35.12 19.97 5.43
C ARG A 21 -34.62 19.39 4.12
N VAL A 22 -34.27 20.28 3.19
CA VAL A 22 -33.50 19.94 2.00
C VAL A 22 -32.02 19.99 2.39
N ARG A 23 -31.28 18.92 2.14
CA ARG A 23 -29.87 18.78 2.47
C ARG A 23 -29.05 18.79 1.17
N ILE A 24 -28.23 19.81 1.05
CA ILE A 24 -27.44 20.11 -0.13
C ILE A 24 -25.98 19.91 0.26
N LYS A 25 -25.31 18.94 -0.36
CA LYS A 25 -23.86 18.82 -0.26
C LYS A 25 -23.29 19.71 -1.36
N VAL A 26 -22.45 20.67 -0.98
CA VAL A 26 -21.79 21.59 -1.91
C VAL A 26 -20.32 21.23 -2.11
N LEU A 27 -19.74 21.66 -3.22
CA LEU A 27 -18.32 21.49 -3.52
C LEU A 27 -17.46 22.57 -2.85
N ASP A 28 -17.96 23.80 -2.78
CA ASP A 28 -17.29 24.95 -2.17
C ASP A 28 -18.28 25.74 -1.30
N GLU A 29 -18.05 25.74 0.01
CA GLU A 29 -18.89 26.47 0.96
C GLU A 29 -18.76 27.99 0.84
N ASN A 30 -17.66 28.52 0.28
CA ASN A 30 -17.47 29.97 0.16
C ASN A 30 -18.39 30.63 -0.88
N LYS A 31 -19.02 29.83 -1.75
CA LYS A 31 -19.97 30.29 -2.76
C LYS A 31 -21.41 30.35 -2.26
N VAL A 32 -21.63 30.02 -0.98
CA VAL A 32 -22.97 29.95 -0.38
C VAL A 32 -23.30 31.29 0.26
N ASP A 33 -24.41 31.88 -0.18
CA ASP A 33 -24.98 33.09 0.39
C ASP A 33 -26.07 32.73 1.42
N ASP A 34 -25.64 32.61 2.68
CA ASP A 34 -26.52 32.35 3.81
C ASP A 34 -27.57 33.44 4.04
N GLN A 35 -27.23 34.70 3.70
CA GLN A 35 -28.17 35.81 3.85
C GLN A 35 -29.27 35.65 2.82
N GLU A 36 -28.92 35.44 1.54
CA GLU A 36 -29.90 35.22 0.48
C GLU A 36 -30.79 34.02 0.79
N LEU A 37 -30.23 32.89 1.23
CA LEU A 37 -31.01 31.69 1.59
C LEU A 37 -32.09 31.96 2.64
N ARG A 38 -31.81 32.80 3.65
CA ARG A 38 -32.76 33.16 4.72
C ARG A 38 -33.85 34.13 4.27
N HIS A 39 -33.62 34.89 3.21
CA HIS A 39 -34.60 35.84 2.64
C HIS A 39 -35.52 35.20 1.58
N ILE A 40 -35.32 33.92 1.24
CA ILE A 40 -36.21 33.20 0.32
C ILE A 40 -37.53 32.89 1.02
N ASP A 41 -38.64 33.37 0.46
CA ASP A 41 -39.99 33.06 0.93
C ASP A 41 -40.21 31.55 1.11
N GLY A 42 -40.60 31.15 2.32
CA GLY A 42 -40.82 29.74 2.69
C GLY A 42 -39.59 29.03 3.27
N VAL A 43 -38.43 29.67 3.32
CA VAL A 43 -37.28 29.19 4.11
C VAL A 43 -37.43 29.66 5.55
N MET A 44 -37.51 28.70 6.48
CA MET A 44 -37.65 28.95 7.92
C MET A 44 -36.29 28.98 8.64
N GLY A 45 -35.23 28.52 7.98
CA GLY A 45 -33.88 28.51 8.55
C GLY A 45 -32.86 27.79 7.67
N VAL A 46 -31.59 28.08 7.94
CA VAL A 46 -30.43 27.46 7.30
C VAL A 46 -29.50 26.95 8.40
N ILE A 47 -29.09 25.68 8.31
CA ILE A 47 -28.22 25.02 9.28
C ILE A 47 -27.01 24.45 8.53
N HIS A 48 -25.82 24.67 9.07
CA HIS A 48 -24.57 24.08 8.60
C HIS A 48 -24.17 22.88 9.45
N ASP A 49 -23.78 21.80 8.80
CA ASP A 49 -23.33 20.52 9.36
C ASP A 49 -22.52 19.82 8.24
N GLU A 50 -22.48 18.49 8.15
CA GLU A 50 -21.92 17.78 6.97
C GLU A 50 -22.54 18.20 5.61
N ARG A 51 -23.72 18.83 5.63
CA ARG A 51 -24.43 19.37 4.46
C ARG A 51 -25.19 20.63 4.86
N ILE A 52 -25.37 21.55 3.92
CA ILE A 52 -26.22 22.72 4.10
C ILE A 52 -27.68 22.26 4.16
N GLN A 53 -28.37 22.57 5.25
CA GLN A 53 -29.75 22.17 5.48
C GLN A 53 -30.68 23.39 5.41
N VAL A 54 -31.49 23.46 4.36
CA VAL A 54 -32.49 24.49 4.18
C VAL A 54 -33.83 23.98 4.73
N VAL A 55 -34.32 24.62 5.79
CA VAL A 55 -35.57 24.25 6.47
C VAL A 55 -36.74 24.88 5.73
N VAL A 56 -37.58 24.07 5.09
CA VAL A 56 -38.75 24.55 4.31
C VAL A 56 -40.08 23.95 4.80
N GLY A 57 -40.02 23.14 5.85
CA GLY A 57 -41.19 22.53 6.49
C GLY A 57 -41.67 21.21 5.85
N PRO A 58 -42.53 20.46 6.57
CA PRO A 58 -43.07 19.20 6.08
C PRO A 58 -43.99 19.40 4.88
N GLY A 59 -43.94 18.49 3.91
CA GLY A 59 -44.74 18.56 2.67
C GLY A 59 -44.08 19.37 1.55
N THR A 60 -43.53 20.56 1.85
CA THR A 60 -42.81 21.41 0.88
C THR A 60 -41.43 20.84 0.53
N VAL A 61 -40.77 20.22 1.52
CA VAL A 61 -39.41 19.68 1.37
C VAL A 61 -39.25 18.69 0.22
N ASN A 62 -40.21 17.77 0.04
CA ASN A 62 -40.18 16.78 -1.04
C ASN A 62 -40.29 17.46 -2.41
N LYS A 63 -41.14 18.49 -2.53
CA LYS A 63 -41.34 19.23 -3.79
C LYS A 63 -40.08 19.98 -4.18
N VAL A 64 -39.45 20.67 -3.23
CA VAL A 64 -38.21 21.43 -3.46
C VAL A 64 -37.07 20.49 -3.84
N ALA A 65 -36.86 19.42 -3.08
CA ALA A 65 -35.77 18.48 -3.33
C ALA A 65 -35.94 17.76 -4.67
N ASN A 66 -37.15 17.25 -4.98
CA ASN A 66 -37.43 16.60 -6.26
C ASN A 66 -37.24 17.56 -7.44
N HIS A 67 -37.67 18.82 -7.29
CA HIS A 67 -37.49 19.80 -8.35
C HIS A 67 -36.01 20.17 -8.57
N MET A 68 -35.22 20.25 -7.49
CA MET A 68 -33.77 20.42 -7.60
C MET A 68 -33.10 19.23 -8.28
N ALA A 69 -33.56 18.01 -8.00
CA ALA A 69 -33.08 16.78 -8.64
C ALA A 69 -33.48 16.69 -10.13
N GLU A 70 -34.70 17.10 -10.49
CA GLU A 70 -35.13 17.21 -11.89
C GLU A 70 -34.26 18.21 -12.67
N LEU A 71 -33.99 19.38 -12.08
CA LEU A 71 -33.14 20.39 -12.70
C LEU A 71 -31.69 19.93 -12.89
N SER A 72 -31.21 19.00 -12.06
CA SER A 72 -29.86 18.44 -12.16
C SER A 72 -29.77 17.17 -13.00
N GLY A 73 -30.91 16.61 -13.45
CA GLY A 73 -30.96 15.40 -14.29
C GLY A 73 -30.59 14.11 -13.56
N VAL A 74 -30.55 14.10 -12.22
CA VAL A 74 -30.23 12.91 -11.41
C VAL A 74 -31.31 12.64 -10.35
N LYS A 75 -31.30 11.44 -9.74
CA LYS A 75 -32.21 11.13 -8.63
C LYS A 75 -31.70 11.72 -7.32
N LEU A 76 -32.60 11.90 -6.35
CA LEU A 76 -32.23 12.33 -5.00
C LEU A 76 -31.17 11.40 -4.40
N GLY A 77 -30.09 12.00 -3.88
CA GLY A 77 -28.97 11.32 -3.28
C GLY A 77 -27.86 10.88 -4.25
N ASP A 78 -28.11 10.89 -5.56
CA ASP A 78 -27.08 10.62 -6.56
C ASP A 78 -26.17 11.86 -6.75
N PRO A 79 -24.87 11.66 -7.05
CA PRO A 79 -23.97 12.76 -7.37
C PRO A 79 -24.40 13.47 -8.66
N ILE A 80 -24.42 14.80 -8.65
CA ILE A 80 -24.71 15.61 -9.84
C ILE A 80 -23.46 15.63 -10.74
N PRO A 81 -23.56 15.30 -12.04
CA PRO A 81 -22.44 15.37 -12.96
C PRO A 81 -22.10 16.83 -13.24
N HIS A 82 -20.94 17.27 -12.78
CA HIS A 82 -20.43 18.60 -13.11
C HIS A 82 -19.77 18.58 -14.49
N HIS A 83 -20.42 19.20 -15.48
CA HIS A 83 -19.79 19.54 -16.74
C HIS A 83 -18.85 20.72 -16.50
N HIS A 84 -17.60 20.43 -16.15
CA HIS A 84 -16.55 21.46 -16.15
C HIS A 84 -16.45 22.06 -17.55
N ASN A 85 -16.82 23.34 -17.69
CA ASN A 85 -16.50 24.13 -18.87
C ASN A 85 -14.98 24.11 -19.10
N ASP A 86 -14.59 23.79 -20.34
CA ASP A 86 -13.23 23.56 -20.85
C ASP A 86 -12.25 24.74 -20.67
N SER A 87 -11.76 25.00 -19.45
CA SER A 87 -10.59 25.88 -19.25
C SER A 87 -9.68 25.55 -18.07
N GLU A 88 -10.07 24.65 -17.16
CA GLU A 88 -9.10 23.98 -16.28
C GLU A 88 -8.61 22.72 -16.99
N LYS A 89 -7.30 22.64 -17.29
CA LYS A 89 -6.69 21.40 -17.76
C LYS A 89 -7.03 20.29 -16.78
N MET A 90 -7.90 19.36 -17.18
CA MET A 90 -8.28 18.23 -16.35
C MET A 90 -7.01 17.53 -15.86
N ASP A 91 -6.77 17.57 -14.54
CA ASP A 91 -5.66 16.84 -13.95
C ASP A 91 -6.01 15.35 -14.00
N TYR A 92 -5.51 14.70 -15.05
CA TYR A 92 -5.76 13.28 -15.26
C TYR A 92 -5.25 12.44 -14.07
N LYS A 93 -4.22 12.91 -13.36
CA LYS A 93 -3.64 12.19 -12.21
C LYS A 93 -4.63 12.18 -11.05
N SER A 94 -5.19 13.33 -10.67
CA SER A 94 -6.21 13.41 -9.62
C SER A 94 -7.47 12.63 -10.03
N TYR A 95 -7.95 12.82 -11.27
CA TYR A 95 -9.09 12.08 -11.80
C TYR A 95 -8.94 10.55 -11.69
N ALA A 96 -7.76 10.03 -12.06
CA ALA A 96 -7.47 8.61 -11.94
C ALA A 96 -7.39 8.14 -10.48
N ALA A 97 -6.81 8.95 -9.59
CA ALA A 97 -6.70 8.66 -8.18
C ALA A 97 -8.07 8.64 -7.49
N ASP A 98 -8.95 9.60 -7.78
CA ASP A 98 -10.28 9.71 -7.18
C ASP A 98 -11.17 8.54 -7.60
N LYS A 99 -11.15 8.18 -8.89
CA LYS A 99 -11.87 7.02 -9.39
C LYS A 99 -11.35 5.72 -8.77
N ALA A 100 -10.04 5.58 -8.61
CA ALA A 100 -9.44 4.45 -7.94
C ALA A 100 -9.84 4.37 -6.46
N LYS A 101 -9.90 5.52 -5.76
CA LYS A 101 -10.34 5.59 -4.36
C LYS A 101 -11.80 5.15 -4.21
N ALA A 102 -12.70 5.71 -5.02
CA ALA A 102 -14.13 5.36 -4.99
C ALA A 102 -14.36 3.86 -5.24
N ASN A 103 -13.70 3.30 -6.27
CA ASN A 103 -13.80 1.87 -6.58
C ASN A 103 -13.20 1.00 -5.47
N LYS A 104 -12.08 1.41 -4.87
CA LYS A 104 -11.46 0.69 -3.74
C LYS A 104 -12.38 0.64 -2.53
N GLU A 105 -13.06 1.74 -2.21
CA GLU A 105 -14.04 1.81 -1.12
C GLU A 105 -15.26 0.92 -1.39
N ALA A 106 -15.83 0.99 -2.60
CA ALA A 106 -16.93 0.13 -3.02
C ALA A 106 -16.56 -1.37 -2.97
N HIS A 107 -15.34 -1.73 -3.36
CA HIS A 107 -14.83 -3.10 -3.25
C HIS A 107 -14.60 -3.53 -1.80
N LYS A 108 -14.06 -2.66 -0.95
CA LYS A 108 -13.88 -2.93 0.48
C LYS A 108 -15.22 -3.20 1.18
N ALA A 109 -16.27 -2.44 0.84
CA ALA A 109 -17.61 -2.64 1.39
C ALA A 109 -18.21 -4.03 1.05
N LYS A 110 -17.82 -4.60 -0.09
CA LYS A 110 -18.26 -5.94 -0.53
C LYS A 110 -17.44 -7.10 0.06
N GLN A 111 -16.30 -6.84 0.69
CA GLN A 111 -15.47 -7.90 1.27
C GLN A 111 -16.00 -8.39 2.61
N LYS A 112 -16.27 -9.69 2.72
CA LYS A 112 -16.55 -10.36 4.00
C LYS A 112 -15.25 -10.50 4.81
N ASN A 113 -15.25 -9.96 6.04
CA ASN A 113 -14.09 -10.04 6.95
C ASN A 113 -14.03 -11.39 7.67
N GLY A 114 -13.41 -12.39 7.04
CA GLY A 114 -13.08 -13.67 7.69
C GLY A 114 -12.06 -13.51 8.83
N LYS A 115 -11.99 -14.49 9.75
CA LYS A 115 -11.02 -14.48 10.87
C LYS A 115 -9.57 -14.43 10.40
N LEU A 116 -9.22 -15.21 9.37
CA LEU A 116 -7.89 -15.18 8.75
C LEU A 116 -7.56 -13.77 8.22
N ASN A 117 -8.49 -13.13 7.52
CA ASN A 117 -8.30 -11.78 6.99
C ASN A 117 -8.02 -10.76 8.10
N LYS A 118 -8.55 -10.94 9.32
CA LYS A 118 -8.24 -10.06 10.46
C LYS A 118 -6.77 -10.20 10.89
N VAL A 119 -6.28 -11.44 11.02
CA VAL A 119 -4.87 -11.69 11.39
C VAL A 119 -3.92 -11.12 10.34
N LEU A 120 -4.16 -11.40 9.06
CA LEU A 120 -3.32 -10.89 7.98
C LEU A 120 -3.36 -9.34 7.90
N LYS A 121 -4.52 -8.73 8.18
CA LYS A 121 -4.65 -7.27 8.28
C LYS A 121 -3.86 -6.70 9.44
N SER A 122 -3.88 -7.33 10.62
CA SER A 122 -3.06 -6.87 11.75
C SER A 122 -1.57 -6.88 11.43
N ILE A 123 -1.08 -7.93 10.75
CA ILE A 123 0.32 -7.94 10.27
C ILE A 123 0.57 -6.79 9.30
N ALA A 124 -0.32 -6.56 8.32
CA ALA A 124 -0.17 -5.46 7.37
C ALA A 124 -0.15 -4.08 8.07
N ASN A 125 -1.01 -3.87 9.07
CA ASN A 125 -1.08 -2.61 9.83
C ASN A 125 0.21 -2.27 10.57
N ILE A 126 1.02 -3.28 10.95
CA ILE A 126 2.33 -3.05 11.59
C ILE A 126 3.32 -2.38 10.62
N PHE A 127 3.24 -2.72 9.33
CA PHE A 127 4.18 -2.24 8.30
C PHE A 127 3.67 -1.05 7.49
N ILE A 128 2.35 -0.82 7.41
CA ILE A 128 1.80 0.34 6.68
C ILE A 128 2.44 1.67 7.11
N PRO A 129 2.60 1.98 8.41
CA PRO A 129 3.26 3.21 8.85
C PRO A 129 4.74 3.32 8.45
N LEU A 130 5.38 2.20 8.09
CA LEU A 130 6.80 2.16 7.69
C LEU A 130 6.99 2.31 6.18
N ILE A 131 5.92 2.24 5.37
CA ILE A 131 5.99 2.36 3.91
C ILE A 131 6.73 3.63 3.45
N PRO A 132 6.43 4.84 3.97
CA PRO A 132 7.13 6.05 3.55
C PRO A 132 8.64 5.99 3.82
N ALA A 133 9.04 5.39 4.94
CA ALA A 133 10.44 5.23 5.31
C ALA A 133 11.15 4.22 4.39
N PHE A 134 10.50 3.10 4.03
CA PHE A 134 11.03 2.17 3.03
C PHE A 134 11.22 2.83 1.66
N ILE A 135 10.24 3.63 1.21
CA ILE A 135 10.34 4.34 -0.06
C ILE A 135 11.51 5.32 -0.03
N GLY A 136 11.62 6.15 1.00
CA GLY A 136 12.70 7.13 1.15
C GLY A 136 14.08 6.46 1.20
N ALA A 137 14.27 5.49 2.08
CA ALA A 137 15.53 4.75 2.22
C ALA A 137 15.89 4.01 0.92
N GLY A 138 14.94 3.33 0.30
CA GLY A 138 15.12 2.62 -0.96
C GLY A 138 15.54 3.55 -2.10
N LEU A 139 14.88 4.69 -2.28
CA LEU A 139 15.23 5.65 -3.34
C LEU A 139 16.62 6.28 -3.13
N ILE A 140 16.95 6.66 -1.89
CA ILE A 140 18.29 7.17 -1.55
C ILE A 140 19.35 6.10 -1.83
N GLY A 141 19.07 4.86 -1.45
CA GLY A 141 19.92 3.71 -1.75
C GLY A 141 20.10 3.46 -3.24
N GLY A 142 19.03 3.63 -4.02
CA GLY A 142 19.07 3.54 -5.47
C GLY A 142 19.99 4.60 -6.09
N ILE A 143 19.90 5.85 -5.62
CA ILE A 143 20.79 6.92 -6.07
C ILE A 143 22.24 6.59 -5.70
N ALA A 144 22.49 6.13 -4.47
CA ALA A 144 23.82 5.71 -4.03
C ALA A 144 24.38 4.58 -4.91
N ALA A 145 23.55 3.59 -5.27
CA ALA A 145 23.94 2.48 -6.15
C ALA A 145 24.29 2.96 -7.56
N VAL A 146 23.50 3.87 -8.14
CA VAL A 146 23.80 4.45 -9.47
C VAL A 146 25.11 5.23 -9.44
N LEU A 147 25.33 6.08 -8.43
CA LEU A 147 26.58 6.83 -8.28
C LEU A 147 27.78 5.88 -8.10
N SER A 148 27.63 4.84 -7.29
CA SER A 148 28.66 3.82 -7.10
C SER A 148 29.00 3.13 -8.43
N ASN A 149 27.99 2.75 -9.23
CA ASN A 149 28.20 2.10 -10.52
C ASN A 149 28.88 3.03 -11.54
N LEU A 150 28.49 4.30 -11.61
CA LEU A 150 29.16 5.29 -12.46
C LEU A 150 30.62 5.51 -12.06
N MET A 151 30.91 5.46 -10.75
CA MET A 151 32.26 5.58 -10.22
C MET A 151 33.11 4.36 -10.58
N VAL A 152 32.57 3.15 -10.43
CA VAL A 152 33.23 1.90 -10.83
C VAL A 152 33.49 1.87 -12.35
N ALA A 153 32.56 2.39 -13.15
CA ALA A 153 32.69 2.49 -14.60
C ALA A 153 33.63 3.61 -15.07
N GLY A 154 34.16 4.43 -14.15
CA GLY A 154 35.10 5.52 -14.46
C GLY A 154 34.47 6.79 -15.06
N TYR A 155 33.13 6.88 -15.14
CA TYR A 155 32.45 8.08 -15.64
C TYR A 155 32.48 9.24 -14.65
N ILE A 156 32.52 8.93 -13.35
CA ILE A 156 32.64 9.92 -12.28
C ILE A 156 33.74 9.50 -11.32
N SER A 157 34.43 10.45 -10.69
CA SER A 157 35.47 10.17 -9.69
C SER A 157 35.64 11.34 -8.72
N GLY A 158 36.31 11.10 -7.60
CA GLY A 158 36.65 12.12 -6.60
C GLY A 158 36.18 11.76 -5.19
N ALA A 159 36.98 12.14 -4.19
CA ALA A 159 36.73 11.81 -2.78
C ALA A 159 35.37 12.31 -2.28
N TRP A 160 34.89 13.45 -2.79
CA TRP A 160 33.58 14.00 -2.43
C TRP A 160 32.42 13.09 -2.87
N ILE A 161 32.54 12.40 -4.02
CA ILE A 161 31.53 11.46 -4.52
C ILE A 161 31.49 10.23 -3.62
N THR A 162 32.66 9.70 -3.26
CA THR A 162 32.76 8.57 -2.32
C THR A 162 32.11 8.92 -0.99
N GLN A 163 32.41 10.10 -0.43
CA GLN A 163 31.77 10.58 0.80
C GLN A 163 30.26 10.74 0.65
N LEU A 164 29.77 11.29 -0.48
CA LEU A 164 28.35 11.42 -0.74
C LEU A 164 27.63 10.06 -0.79
N ILE A 165 28.23 9.07 -1.48
CA ILE A 165 27.73 7.68 -1.51
C ILE A 165 27.69 7.11 -0.09
N THR A 166 28.73 7.31 0.73
CA THR A 166 28.75 6.88 2.13
C THR A 166 27.62 7.52 2.93
N VAL A 167 27.40 8.82 2.80
CA VAL A 167 26.30 9.53 3.49
C VAL A 167 24.93 8.96 3.10
N PHE A 168 24.70 8.72 1.81
CA PHE A 168 23.45 8.12 1.35
C PHE A 168 23.25 6.69 1.87
N ASN A 169 24.30 5.89 1.92
CA ASN A 169 24.24 4.55 2.52
C ASN A 169 23.92 4.62 4.01
N VAL A 170 24.54 5.54 4.78
CA VAL A 170 24.21 5.75 6.20
C VAL A 170 22.74 6.11 6.40
N ILE A 171 22.19 7.02 5.57
CA ILE A 171 20.77 7.40 5.65
C ILE A 171 19.86 6.21 5.32
N LYS A 172 20.17 5.46 4.25
CA LYS A 172 19.42 4.26 3.86
C LYS A 172 19.45 3.20 4.96
N ASP A 173 20.63 2.93 5.52
CA ASP A 173 20.85 1.85 6.48
C ASP A 173 20.24 2.15 7.84
N GLY A 174 20.05 3.43 8.19
CA GLY A 174 19.33 3.82 9.42
C GLY A 174 17.93 3.19 9.54
N MET A 175 17.19 3.09 8.44
CA MET A 175 15.87 2.43 8.45
C MET A 175 15.97 0.93 8.73
N LEU A 176 16.93 0.24 8.10
CA LEU A 176 17.11 -1.21 8.26
C LEU A 176 17.68 -1.55 9.64
N ALA A 177 18.62 -0.75 10.15
CA ALA A 177 19.26 -0.94 11.45
C ALA A 177 18.27 -0.89 12.62
N TYR A 178 17.26 0.00 12.54
CA TYR A 178 16.27 0.19 13.61
C TYR A 178 14.90 -0.44 13.30
N LEU A 179 14.83 -1.28 12.28
CA LEU A 179 13.59 -1.88 11.80
C LEU A 179 12.88 -2.73 12.86
N ALA A 180 13.64 -3.47 13.67
CA ALA A 180 13.11 -4.23 14.80
C ALA A 180 12.41 -3.31 15.82
N ILE A 181 13.03 -2.16 16.14
CA ILE A 181 12.49 -1.18 17.08
C ILE A 181 11.19 -0.59 16.54
N PHE A 182 11.20 -0.11 15.29
CA PHE A 182 10.00 0.47 14.66
C PHE A 182 8.86 -0.55 14.51
N THR A 183 9.20 -1.80 14.18
CA THR A 183 8.23 -2.89 14.15
C THR A 183 7.65 -3.13 15.54
N GLY A 184 8.48 -3.18 16.58
CA GLY A 184 8.02 -3.37 17.95
C GLY A 184 7.07 -2.27 18.42
N ILE A 185 7.37 -1.01 18.10
CA ILE A 185 6.50 0.14 18.38
C ILE A 185 5.14 -0.02 17.68
N ASN A 186 5.14 -0.35 16.39
CA ASN A 186 3.90 -0.47 15.61
C ASN A 186 3.10 -1.72 16.01
N ALA A 187 3.76 -2.84 16.32
CA ALA A 187 3.13 -4.04 16.86
C ALA A 187 2.46 -3.76 18.21
N ALA A 188 3.11 -2.98 19.07
CA ALA A 188 2.51 -2.58 20.35
C ALA A 188 1.27 -1.72 20.13
N LYS A 189 1.31 -0.76 19.18
CA LYS A 189 0.12 0.02 18.81
C LYS A 189 -1.02 -0.87 18.29
N GLU A 190 -0.72 -1.81 17.39
CA GLU A 190 -1.71 -2.73 16.82
C GLU A 190 -2.32 -3.68 17.86
N PHE A 191 -1.51 -4.21 18.78
CA PHE A 191 -1.97 -5.14 19.82
C PHE A 191 -2.49 -4.44 21.08
N GLY A 192 -2.34 -3.12 21.20
CA GLY A 192 -2.76 -2.31 22.35
C GLY A 192 -1.86 -2.50 23.58
N ALA A 193 -0.55 -2.61 23.36
CA ALA A 193 0.51 -2.53 24.38
C ALA A 193 1.12 -1.11 24.39
N THR A 194 1.91 -0.75 25.40
CA THR A 194 2.62 0.53 25.42
C THR A 194 3.68 0.58 24.32
N PRO A 195 3.62 1.55 23.37
CA PRO A 195 4.52 1.57 22.20
C PRO A 195 6.01 1.63 22.56
N GLY A 196 6.37 2.38 23.61
CA GLY A 196 7.75 2.46 24.08
C GLY A 196 8.30 1.11 24.52
N LEU A 197 7.50 0.31 25.24
CA LEU A 197 7.90 -1.03 25.66
C LEU A 197 8.06 -1.98 24.47
N GLY A 198 7.16 -1.88 23.48
CA GLY A 198 7.31 -2.60 22.22
C GLY A 198 8.60 -2.27 21.49
N GLY A 199 8.98 -0.99 21.44
CA GLY A 199 10.26 -0.55 20.91
C GLY A 199 11.46 -1.11 21.66
N VAL A 200 11.40 -1.16 23.00
CA VAL A 200 12.45 -1.80 23.83
C VAL A 200 12.56 -3.29 23.51
N ILE A 201 11.45 -4.03 23.43
CA ILE A 201 11.48 -5.45 23.04
C ILE A 201 12.09 -5.64 21.64
N GLY A 202 11.76 -4.78 20.68
CA GLY A 202 12.42 -4.76 19.38
C GLY A 202 13.92 -4.52 19.49
N GLY A 203 14.35 -3.54 20.29
CA GLY A 203 15.75 -3.23 20.54
C GLY A 203 16.52 -4.35 21.24
N THR A 204 15.88 -5.10 22.14
CA THR A 204 16.48 -6.25 22.83
C THR A 204 16.99 -7.30 21.84
N THR A 205 16.32 -7.49 20.70
CA THR A 205 16.77 -8.44 19.67
C THR A 205 18.10 -8.06 19.03
N LEU A 206 18.49 -6.78 19.10
CA LEU A 206 19.79 -6.30 18.61
C LEU A 206 20.94 -6.69 19.55
N LEU A 207 20.63 -7.21 20.74
CA LEU A 207 21.61 -7.62 21.76
C LEU A 207 22.64 -6.51 22.08
N THR A 208 22.19 -5.25 22.06
CA THR A 208 23.03 -4.09 22.34
C THR A 208 23.58 -4.18 23.76
N GLY A 209 24.92 -4.17 23.88
CA GLY A 209 25.63 -4.33 25.16
C GLY A 209 26.32 -5.68 25.34
N ILE A 210 26.07 -6.66 24.47
CA ILE A 210 26.93 -7.85 24.39
C ILE A 210 28.24 -7.46 23.69
N ALA A 211 29.35 -7.51 24.43
CA ALA A 211 30.70 -7.24 23.92
C ALA A 211 31.67 -8.35 24.32
N GLY A 212 32.56 -8.75 23.39
CA GLY A 212 33.65 -9.68 23.67
C GLY A 212 33.18 -11.07 24.12
N LYS A 213 33.54 -11.46 25.36
CA LYS A 213 33.30 -12.80 25.92
C LYS A 213 31.90 -13.01 26.53
N ASN A 214 31.06 -11.98 26.60
CA ASN A 214 29.72 -12.05 27.22
C ASN A 214 28.66 -12.61 26.26
N ILE A 215 28.97 -13.74 25.62
CA ILE A 215 28.13 -14.36 24.60
C ILE A 215 26.93 -15.02 25.30
N LEU A 216 25.73 -14.68 24.84
CA LEU A 216 24.53 -15.41 25.22
C LEU A 216 24.39 -16.61 24.29
N MET A 217 24.19 -17.79 24.87
CA MET A 217 24.02 -19.03 24.11
C MET A 217 22.55 -19.27 23.83
N ASN A 218 22.27 -19.78 22.64
CA ASN A 218 20.98 -20.32 22.28
C ASN A 218 20.71 -21.55 23.15
N VAL A 219 19.65 -21.51 23.95
CA VAL A 219 19.31 -22.57 24.91
C VAL A 219 18.93 -23.90 24.25
N PHE A 220 18.61 -23.90 22.95
CA PHE A 220 18.22 -25.09 22.20
C PHE A 220 19.38 -25.69 21.41
N THR A 221 20.28 -24.88 20.85
CA THR A 221 21.36 -25.36 19.97
C THR A 221 22.75 -25.31 20.62
N GLY A 222 22.92 -24.55 21.71
CA GLY A 222 24.23 -24.30 22.33
C GLY A 222 25.12 -23.29 21.61
N GLU A 223 24.69 -22.80 20.44
CA GLU A 223 25.44 -21.83 19.62
C GLU A 223 25.24 -20.38 20.11
N PRO A 224 26.20 -19.45 19.85
CA PRO A 224 26.04 -18.03 20.13
C PRO A 224 24.78 -17.43 19.50
N LEU A 225 23.96 -16.75 20.30
CA LEU A 225 22.86 -15.94 19.78
C LEU A 225 23.40 -14.80 18.92
N GLN A 226 22.83 -14.64 17.73
CA GLN A 226 23.20 -13.56 16.82
C GLN A 226 22.30 -12.34 17.04
N PRO A 227 22.85 -11.11 16.95
CA PRO A 227 22.05 -9.90 16.87
C PRO A 227 21.03 -10.00 15.73
N GLY A 228 19.76 -9.73 16.03
CA GLY A 228 18.65 -9.83 15.08
C GLY A 228 18.14 -11.25 14.84
N GLN A 229 18.66 -12.28 15.52
CA GLN A 229 18.18 -13.65 15.37
C GLN A 229 16.69 -13.77 15.73
N GLY A 230 15.94 -14.46 14.87
CA GLY A 230 14.47 -14.53 14.93
C GLY A 230 13.75 -13.40 14.22
N GLY A 231 14.50 -12.40 13.76
CA GLY A 231 14.05 -11.41 12.81
C GLY A 231 12.84 -10.62 13.29
N ILE A 232 12.20 -9.99 12.32
CA ILE A 232 11.03 -9.13 12.57
C ILE A 232 9.81 -9.97 13.01
N ILE A 233 9.74 -11.23 12.58
CA ILE A 233 8.69 -12.17 12.98
C ILE A 233 8.73 -12.42 14.49
N GLY A 234 9.93 -12.65 15.05
CA GLY A 234 10.13 -12.83 16.48
C GLY A 234 9.72 -11.61 17.29
N VAL A 235 10.04 -10.39 16.81
CA VAL A 235 9.62 -9.13 17.45
C VAL A 235 8.10 -9.01 17.52
N ILE A 236 7.39 -9.28 16.42
CA ILE A 236 5.92 -9.20 16.39
C ILE A 236 5.32 -10.17 17.40
N PHE A 237 5.83 -11.40 17.47
CA PHE A 237 5.36 -12.39 18.42
C PHE A 237 5.66 -11.99 19.88
N ALA A 238 6.87 -11.51 20.15
CA ALA A 238 7.26 -11.03 21.48
C ALA A 238 6.37 -9.88 21.96
N VAL A 239 6.07 -8.91 21.09
CA VAL A 239 5.21 -7.77 21.42
C VAL A 239 3.73 -8.17 21.54
N TRP A 240 3.28 -9.19 20.81
CA TRP A 240 1.97 -9.78 21.05
C TRP A 240 1.88 -10.35 22.47
N ILE A 241 2.89 -11.11 22.93
CA ILE A 241 2.96 -11.59 24.31
C ILE A 241 3.06 -10.45 25.32
N LEU A 242 3.85 -9.40 25.02
CA LEU A 242 3.90 -8.17 25.82
C LEU A 242 2.53 -7.58 26.04
N SER A 243 1.72 -7.46 24.99
CA SER A 243 0.36 -6.90 25.10
C SER A 243 -0.53 -7.70 26.06
N ILE A 244 -0.32 -9.02 26.16
CA ILE A 244 -1.08 -9.89 27.05
C ILE A 244 -0.57 -9.75 28.49
N VAL A 245 0.74 -9.77 28.68
CA VAL A 245 1.40 -9.66 30.00
C VAL A 245 1.10 -8.30 30.62
N GLU A 246 1.35 -7.22 29.89
CA GLU A 246 1.13 -5.83 30.33
C GLU A 246 -0.33 -5.60 30.74
N LYS A 247 -1.30 -5.97 29.91
CA LYS A 247 -2.74 -5.83 30.23
C LYS A 247 -3.17 -6.64 31.45
N ARG A 248 -2.52 -7.78 31.72
CA ARG A 248 -2.79 -8.58 32.92
C ARG A 248 -2.18 -7.93 34.15
N LEU A 249 -0.96 -7.41 34.05
CA LEU A 249 -0.29 -6.72 35.14
C LEU A 249 -1.06 -5.47 35.58
N HIS A 250 -1.56 -4.66 34.63
CA HIS A 250 -2.44 -3.52 34.94
C HIS A 250 -3.71 -3.87 35.73
N LYS A 251 -4.15 -5.15 35.72
CA LYS A 251 -5.29 -5.62 36.51
C LYS A 251 -4.90 -6.12 37.90
N ILE A 252 -3.65 -6.50 38.09
CA ILE A 252 -3.13 -7.14 39.31
C ILE A 252 -2.41 -6.13 40.19
N VAL A 253 -1.68 -5.20 39.58
CA VAL A 253 -0.85 -4.22 40.28
C VAL A 253 -1.71 -3.06 40.82
N PRO A 254 -1.54 -2.65 42.09
CA PRO A 254 -2.26 -1.50 42.63
C PRO A 254 -1.95 -0.19 41.87
N ASN A 255 -2.99 0.62 41.63
CA ASN A 255 -2.89 1.87 40.86
C ASN A 255 -1.76 2.82 41.33
N ALA A 256 -1.45 2.85 42.63
CA ALA A 256 -0.41 3.73 43.19
C ALA A 256 1.01 3.43 42.68
N ILE A 257 1.28 2.18 42.28
CA ILE A 257 2.61 1.72 41.83
C ILE A 257 2.60 1.17 40.39
N ASP A 258 1.43 1.10 39.75
CA ASP A 258 1.24 0.52 38.41
C ASP A 258 2.17 1.12 37.36
N ILE A 259 2.33 2.45 37.36
CA ILE A 259 3.19 3.18 36.41
C ILE A 259 4.67 2.79 36.48
N ILE A 260 5.13 2.23 37.61
CA ILE A 260 6.51 1.77 37.79
C ILE A 260 6.59 0.25 37.63
N VAL A 261 5.71 -0.47 38.34
CA VAL A 261 5.82 -1.93 38.51
C VAL A 261 5.39 -2.68 37.25
N THR A 262 4.28 -2.29 36.62
CA THR A 262 3.77 -2.96 35.43
C THR A 262 4.76 -2.93 34.26
N PRO A 263 5.28 -1.78 33.81
CA PRO A 263 6.26 -1.77 32.71
C PRO A 263 7.57 -2.49 33.08
N THR A 264 8.01 -2.41 34.34
CA THR A 264 9.24 -3.09 34.80
C THR A 264 9.09 -4.61 34.71
N ILE A 265 8.01 -5.17 35.27
CA ILE A 265 7.78 -6.62 35.26
C ILE A 265 7.49 -7.10 33.83
N ALA A 266 6.72 -6.34 33.06
CA ALA A 266 6.41 -6.69 31.67
C ALA A 266 7.69 -6.80 30.83
N LEU A 267 8.58 -5.81 30.91
CA LEU A 267 9.87 -5.83 30.19
C LEU A 267 10.79 -6.94 30.69
N LEU A 268 10.87 -7.18 32.00
CA LEU A 268 11.72 -8.24 32.53
C LEU A 268 11.28 -9.61 32.03
N ILE A 269 9.99 -9.93 32.17
CA ILE A 269 9.43 -11.22 31.74
C ILE A 269 9.57 -11.38 30.22
N VAL A 270 9.10 -10.41 29.46
CA VAL A 270 9.05 -10.53 28.00
C VAL A 270 10.43 -10.39 27.38
N GLY A 271 11.31 -9.57 27.95
CA GLY A 271 12.71 -9.45 27.53
C GLY A 271 13.48 -10.76 27.70
N LEU A 272 13.35 -11.42 28.86
CA LEU A 272 13.93 -12.74 29.08
C LEU A 272 13.38 -13.80 28.12
N LEU A 273 12.05 -13.82 27.93
CA LEU A 273 11.42 -14.70 26.94
C LEU A 273 11.90 -14.39 25.53
N THR A 274 12.10 -13.12 25.19
CA THR A 274 12.57 -12.70 23.87
C THR A 274 13.94 -13.28 23.59
N ILE A 275 14.91 -13.06 24.48
CA ILE A 275 16.29 -13.51 24.31
C ILE A 275 16.38 -15.04 24.28
N PHE A 276 15.82 -15.72 25.29
CA PHE A 276 16.10 -17.14 25.48
C PHE A 276 15.10 -18.07 24.79
N ILE A 277 13.91 -17.59 24.44
CA ILE A 277 12.87 -18.43 23.83
C ILE A 277 12.52 -17.94 22.42
N PHE A 278 12.13 -16.68 22.26
CA PHE A 278 11.58 -16.19 20.99
C PHE A 278 12.65 -16.00 19.92
N MET A 279 13.83 -15.48 20.24
CA MET A 279 14.93 -15.33 19.28
C MET A 279 15.35 -16.70 18.69
N PRO A 280 15.64 -17.75 19.49
CA PRO A 280 15.91 -19.08 18.96
C PRO A 280 14.78 -19.67 18.11
N LEU A 281 13.55 -19.65 18.64
CA LEU A 281 12.41 -20.32 18.02
C LEU A 281 11.99 -19.61 16.72
N ALA A 282 11.87 -18.28 16.77
CA ALA A 282 11.59 -17.49 15.59
C ALA A 282 12.75 -17.52 14.60
N GLY A 283 14.00 -17.72 15.07
CA GLY A 283 15.17 -17.88 14.19
C GLY A 283 15.02 -19.11 13.34
N PHE A 284 14.77 -20.26 13.98
CA PHE A 284 14.50 -21.51 13.27
C PHE A 284 13.33 -21.38 12.27
N VAL A 285 12.23 -20.74 12.68
CA VAL A 285 11.07 -20.50 11.80
C VAL A 285 11.43 -19.60 10.61
N SER A 286 12.19 -18.54 10.84
CA SER A 286 12.60 -17.56 9.84
C SER A 286 13.55 -18.18 8.81
N ASP A 287 14.58 -18.89 9.29
CA ASP A 287 15.55 -19.61 8.44
C ASP A 287 14.86 -20.68 7.59
N SER A 288 13.94 -21.44 8.20
CA SER A 288 13.15 -22.44 7.50
C SER A 288 12.25 -21.80 6.44
N LEU A 289 11.61 -20.68 6.75
CA LEU A 289 10.75 -19.95 5.82
C LEU A 289 11.56 -19.42 4.62
N VAL A 290 12.69 -18.78 4.86
CA VAL A 290 13.58 -18.28 3.80
C VAL A 290 14.08 -19.43 2.94
N SER A 291 14.51 -20.54 3.55
CA SER A 291 14.95 -21.74 2.85
C SER A 291 13.85 -22.32 1.96
N VAL A 292 12.61 -22.42 2.46
CA VAL A 292 11.46 -22.91 1.66
C VAL A 292 11.16 -21.97 0.50
N VAL A 293 11.14 -20.65 0.72
CA VAL A 293 10.89 -19.68 -0.36
C VAL A 293 11.99 -19.76 -1.43
N ASN A 294 13.26 -19.79 -1.02
CA ASN A 294 14.39 -19.94 -1.95
C ASN A 294 14.36 -21.30 -2.66
N GLY A 295 13.96 -22.38 -1.98
CA GLY A 295 13.75 -23.71 -2.55
C GLY A 295 12.67 -23.72 -3.63
N ILE A 296 11.52 -23.10 -3.35
CA ILE A 296 10.43 -22.95 -4.32
C ILE A 296 10.90 -22.19 -5.56
N ILE A 297 11.64 -21.10 -5.38
CA ILE A 297 12.15 -20.28 -6.49
C ILE A 297 13.20 -21.05 -7.30
N SER A 298 14.16 -21.68 -6.64
CA SER A 298 15.27 -22.39 -7.30
C SER A 298 14.81 -23.66 -8.02
N ILE A 299 13.97 -24.50 -7.40
CA ILE A 299 13.49 -25.75 -7.99
C ILE A 299 12.46 -25.47 -9.09
N GLY A 300 11.52 -24.56 -8.82
CA GLY A 300 10.42 -24.33 -9.75
C GLY A 300 10.72 -23.31 -10.85
N GLY A 301 11.82 -22.55 -10.75
CA GLY A 301 12.34 -21.65 -11.79
C GLY A 301 11.24 -20.86 -12.51
N VAL A 302 11.10 -21.13 -13.81
CA VAL A 302 10.07 -20.53 -14.69
C VAL A 302 8.65 -20.72 -14.15
N PHE A 303 8.30 -21.93 -13.69
CA PHE A 303 6.95 -22.24 -13.23
C PHE A 303 6.61 -21.53 -11.91
N SER A 304 7.51 -21.61 -10.92
CA SER A 304 7.33 -20.87 -9.65
C SER A 304 7.25 -19.37 -9.89
N GLY A 305 8.13 -18.84 -10.75
CA GLY A 305 8.11 -17.46 -11.19
C GLY A 305 6.76 -17.05 -11.78
N PHE A 306 6.19 -17.89 -12.65
CA PHE A 306 4.88 -17.67 -13.23
C PHE A 306 3.76 -17.61 -12.18
N ILE A 307 3.69 -18.61 -11.30
CA ILE A 307 2.63 -18.69 -10.29
C ILE A 307 2.72 -17.53 -9.31
N ILE A 308 3.92 -17.19 -8.84
CA ILE A 308 4.12 -16.06 -7.93
C ILE A 308 3.74 -14.76 -8.64
N GLY A 309 4.26 -14.50 -9.84
CA GLY A 309 3.96 -13.29 -10.60
C GLY A 309 2.47 -13.13 -10.93
N ALA A 310 1.78 -14.23 -11.26
CA ALA A 310 0.35 -14.21 -11.58
C ALA A 310 -0.55 -14.05 -10.37
N SER A 311 -0.17 -14.62 -9.22
CA SER A 311 -0.98 -14.58 -7.99
C SER A 311 -0.75 -13.32 -7.16
N PHE A 312 0.35 -12.58 -7.37
CA PHE A 312 0.67 -11.42 -6.54
C PHE A 312 -0.28 -10.23 -6.77
N LEU A 313 -0.77 -10.02 -7.98
CA LEU A 313 -1.69 -8.91 -8.28
C LEU A 313 -3.01 -8.99 -7.45
N PRO A 314 -3.68 -10.16 -7.36
CA PRO A 314 -4.76 -10.38 -6.40
C PRO A 314 -4.40 -10.05 -4.95
N LEU A 315 -3.19 -10.40 -4.50
CA LEU A 315 -2.74 -10.10 -3.14
C LEU A 315 -2.56 -8.59 -2.91
N VAL A 316 -2.07 -7.86 -3.92
CA VAL A 316 -1.98 -6.39 -3.89
C VAL A 316 -3.37 -5.76 -3.77
N MET A 317 -4.33 -6.23 -4.56
CA MET A 317 -5.72 -5.79 -4.49
C MET A 317 -6.36 -6.02 -3.10
N LEU A 318 -6.00 -7.10 -2.40
CA LEU A 318 -6.47 -7.36 -1.04
C LEU A 318 -5.69 -6.58 0.04
N GLY A 319 -4.61 -5.89 -0.32
CA GLY A 319 -3.66 -5.31 0.62
C GLY A 319 -2.81 -6.35 1.38
N LEU A 320 -3.00 -7.64 1.07
CA LEU A 320 -2.32 -8.74 1.73
C LEU A 320 -0.85 -8.86 1.33
N HIS A 321 -0.43 -8.24 0.23
CA HIS A 321 0.98 -8.24 -0.19
C HIS A 321 1.95 -7.67 0.88
N HIS A 322 1.49 -6.81 1.80
CA HIS A 322 2.31 -6.33 2.91
C HIS A 322 2.71 -7.43 3.91
N ILE A 323 2.06 -8.59 3.89
CA ILE A 323 2.48 -9.74 4.71
C ILE A 323 3.86 -10.27 4.31
N PHE A 324 4.28 -10.03 3.07
CA PHE A 324 5.59 -10.46 2.58
C PHE A 324 6.71 -9.51 2.99
N THR A 325 6.40 -8.32 3.51
CA THR A 325 7.40 -7.36 4.01
C THR A 325 8.39 -7.99 4.99
N PRO A 326 7.96 -8.64 6.10
CA PRO A 326 8.88 -9.31 7.01
C PRO A 326 9.70 -10.43 6.34
N ILE A 327 9.11 -11.14 5.38
CA ILE A 327 9.80 -12.20 4.62
C ILE A 327 10.92 -11.59 3.76
N HIS A 328 10.64 -10.52 3.04
CA HIS A 328 11.63 -9.81 2.23
C HIS A 328 12.77 -9.27 3.08
N ILE A 329 12.47 -8.70 4.25
CA ILE A 329 13.47 -8.21 5.20
C ILE A 329 14.36 -9.37 5.66
N GLU A 330 13.75 -10.49 6.02
CA GLU A 330 14.48 -11.65 6.50
C GLU A 330 15.38 -12.23 5.41
N MET A 331 14.90 -12.32 4.17
CA MET A 331 15.73 -12.71 3.03
C MET A 331 16.91 -11.75 2.82
N ILE A 332 16.70 -10.44 2.94
CA ILE A 332 17.79 -9.45 2.83
C ILE A 332 18.81 -9.65 3.95
N ASN A 333 18.37 -9.87 5.18
CA ASN A 333 19.27 -10.08 6.32
C ASN A 333 20.11 -11.36 6.17
N GLN A 334 19.50 -12.46 5.71
CA GLN A 334 20.17 -13.75 5.61
C GLN A 334 21.01 -13.90 4.33
N SER A 335 20.51 -13.38 3.20
CA SER A 335 21.07 -13.62 1.86
C SER A 335 21.60 -12.36 1.18
N GLY A 336 21.50 -11.19 1.81
CA GLY A 336 21.88 -9.89 1.23
C GLY A 336 20.89 -9.31 0.21
N ALA A 337 19.90 -10.11 -0.23
CA ALA A 337 18.88 -9.71 -1.18
C ALA A 337 17.60 -10.54 -1.03
N THR A 338 16.46 -9.97 -1.42
CA THR A 338 15.19 -10.69 -1.59
C THR A 338 14.99 -11.07 -3.06
N TYR A 339 15.06 -12.37 -3.35
CA TYR A 339 14.79 -12.92 -4.69
C TYR A 339 13.30 -13.03 -5.01
N LEU A 340 12.45 -12.95 -3.98
CA LEU A 340 11.00 -12.99 -4.15
C LEU A 340 10.45 -11.66 -4.69
N LEU A 341 11.00 -10.53 -4.24
CA LEU A 341 10.48 -9.20 -4.57
C LEU A 341 10.52 -8.89 -6.09
N PRO A 342 11.61 -9.16 -6.84
CA PRO A 342 11.63 -8.93 -8.27
C PRO A 342 10.59 -9.75 -9.05
N ILE A 343 10.33 -11.00 -8.64
CA ILE A 343 9.28 -11.84 -9.24
C ILE A 343 7.90 -11.25 -8.95
N ALA A 344 7.64 -10.91 -7.68
CA ALA A 344 6.39 -10.32 -7.24
C ALA A 344 6.10 -8.96 -7.92
N ALA A 345 7.14 -8.16 -8.18
CA ALA A 345 7.04 -6.87 -8.85
C ALA A 345 6.48 -6.98 -10.29
N MET A 346 6.59 -8.16 -10.92
CA MET A 346 6.05 -8.38 -12.27
C MET A 346 4.53 -8.29 -12.32
N ALA A 347 3.83 -8.50 -11.21
CA ALA A 347 2.38 -8.28 -11.12
C ALA A 347 1.97 -6.85 -11.50
N GLY A 348 2.67 -5.84 -10.98
CA GLY A 348 2.45 -4.44 -11.35
C GLY A 348 2.80 -4.18 -12.81
N ALA A 349 3.84 -4.85 -13.32
CA ALA A 349 4.21 -4.71 -14.71
C ALA A 349 3.17 -5.30 -15.68
N GLY A 350 2.60 -6.46 -15.36
CA GLY A 350 1.47 -7.03 -16.10
C GLY A 350 0.28 -6.07 -16.23
N GLN A 351 0.01 -5.26 -15.20
CA GLN A 351 -1.02 -4.21 -15.26
C GLN A 351 -0.69 -3.09 -16.22
N VAL A 352 0.57 -2.65 -16.26
CA VAL A 352 1.01 -1.63 -17.23
C VAL A 352 0.80 -2.15 -18.65
N GLY A 353 1.17 -3.40 -18.92
CA GLY A 353 0.88 -4.06 -20.20
C GLY A 353 -0.60 -4.05 -20.56
N ALA A 354 -1.45 -4.48 -19.63
CA ALA A 354 -2.90 -4.49 -19.80
C ALA A 354 -3.47 -3.08 -20.06
N ALA A 355 -2.99 -2.09 -19.33
CA ALA A 355 -3.39 -0.70 -19.48
C ALA A 355 -2.98 -0.10 -20.83
N LEU A 356 -1.79 -0.44 -21.34
CA LEU A 356 -1.35 -0.07 -22.69
C LEU A 356 -2.25 -0.72 -23.76
N ALA A 357 -2.64 -1.98 -23.58
CA ALA A 357 -3.57 -2.63 -24.52
C ALA A 357 -4.94 -1.96 -24.54
N LEU A 358 -5.49 -1.62 -23.37
CA LEU A 358 -6.73 -0.85 -23.26
C LEU A 358 -6.60 0.53 -23.92
N TRP A 359 -5.47 1.21 -23.73
CA TRP A 359 -5.20 2.47 -24.39
C TRP A 359 -5.20 2.36 -25.91
N VAL A 360 -4.59 1.33 -26.48
CA VAL A 360 -4.53 1.16 -27.94
C VAL A 360 -5.88 0.70 -28.50
N ARG A 361 -6.59 -0.18 -27.79
CA ARG A 361 -7.77 -0.88 -28.32
C ARG A 361 -9.10 -0.17 -28.04
N CYS A 362 -9.20 0.60 -26.95
CA CYS A 362 -10.42 1.32 -26.56
C CYS A 362 -10.33 2.82 -26.93
N LYS A 363 -10.04 3.13 -28.20
CA LYS A 363 -9.82 4.52 -28.66
C LYS A 363 -11.04 5.45 -28.48
N ARG A 364 -12.25 4.88 -28.52
CA ARG A 364 -13.52 5.63 -28.43
C ARG A 364 -14.06 5.79 -27.01
N ASN A 365 -13.49 5.10 -26.03
CA ASN A 365 -13.91 5.20 -24.62
C ASN A 365 -13.11 6.33 -23.95
N THR A 366 -13.63 7.55 -24.04
CA THR A 366 -13.03 8.76 -23.48
C THR A 366 -12.85 8.66 -21.96
N THR A 367 -13.82 8.06 -21.26
CA THR A 367 -13.80 7.89 -19.80
C THR A 367 -12.62 7.03 -19.36
N LEU A 368 -12.45 5.86 -19.99
CA LEU A 368 -11.35 4.94 -19.74
C LEU A 368 -10.01 5.56 -20.13
N ARG A 369 -9.93 6.25 -21.27
CA ARG A 369 -8.70 6.93 -21.70
C ARG A 369 -8.27 8.03 -20.75
N ASN A 370 -9.21 8.80 -20.21
CA ASN A 370 -8.93 9.84 -19.24
C ASN A 370 -8.38 9.24 -17.92
N THR A 371 -8.93 8.13 -17.45
CA THR A 371 -8.35 7.40 -16.31
C THR A 371 -6.94 6.88 -16.63
N LEU A 372 -6.74 6.30 -17.81
CA LEU A 372 -5.43 5.76 -18.22
C LEU A 372 -4.36 6.86 -18.34
N LYS A 373 -4.71 8.09 -18.76
CA LYS A 373 -3.78 9.23 -18.86
C LYS A 373 -3.10 9.52 -17.53
N GLY A 374 -3.86 9.45 -16.43
CA GLY A 374 -3.33 9.67 -15.08
C GLY A 374 -2.70 8.44 -14.46
N ALA A 375 -3.25 7.26 -14.72
CA ALA A 375 -2.84 6.03 -14.05
C ALA A 375 -1.58 5.39 -14.66
N LEU A 376 -1.37 5.47 -15.98
CA LEU A 376 -0.23 4.82 -16.65
C LEU A 376 1.14 5.35 -16.16
N PRO A 377 1.40 6.67 -16.09
CA PRO A 377 2.73 7.18 -15.70
C PRO A 377 3.16 6.71 -14.32
N VAL A 378 2.25 6.76 -13.34
CA VAL A 378 2.53 6.30 -11.97
C VAL A 378 2.61 4.77 -11.88
N GLY A 379 1.90 4.05 -12.76
CA GLY A 379 2.00 2.61 -12.90
C GLY A 379 3.38 2.12 -13.32
N PHE A 380 4.05 2.83 -14.25
CA PHE A 380 5.46 2.53 -14.60
C PHE A 380 6.41 2.67 -13.41
N LEU A 381 6.11 3.59 -12.50
CA LEU A 381 6.85 3.83 -11.25
C LEU A 381 6.40 2.89 -10.11
N GLY A 382 5.70 1.80 -10.43
CA GLY A 382 5.32 0.78 -9.46
C GLY A 382 4.17 1.17 -8.52
N ILE A 383 3.49 2.29 -8.76
CA ILE A 383 2.29 2.70 -8.01
C ILE A 383 1.08 2.09 -8.72
N GLY A 384 0.63 0.93 -8.23
CA GLY A 384 -0.38 0.11 -8.89
C GLY A 384 -1.83 0.51 -8.62
N GLU A 385 -2.13 1.17 -7.50
CA GLU A 385 -3.52 1.42 -7.07
C GLU A 385 -4.38 2.13 -8.12
N PRO A 386 -3.90 3.18 -8.82
CA PRO A 386 -4.67 3.81 -9.89
C PRO A 386 -5.02 2.85 -11.03
N LEU A 387 -4.11 1.93 -11.38
CA LEU A 387 -4.34 0.92 -12.43
C LEU A 387 -5.19 -0.27 -11.96
N ILE A 388 -5.06 -0.71 -10.71
CA ILE A 388 -5.92 -1.76 -10.13
C ILE A 388 -7.34 -1.24 -10.08
N TYR A 389 -7.60 -0.23 -9.26
CA TYR A 389 -8.96 0.14 -8.90
C TYR A 389 -9.58 1.12 -9.89
N GLY A 390 -8.79 1.95 -10.57
CA GLY A 390 -9.31 2.88 -11.58
C GLY A 390 -9.59 2.22 -12.94
N VAL A 391 -8.84 1.15 -13.27
CA VAL A 391 -8.82 0.60 -14.64
C VAL A 391 -9.14 -0.90 -14.63
N THR A 392 -8.23 -1.76 -14.21
CA THR A 392 -8.30 -3.19 -14.54
C THR A 392 -9.35 -3.96 -13.75
N LEU A 393 -9.47 -3.73 -12.44
CA LEU A 393 -10.39 -4.45 -11.56
C LEU A 393 -11.87 -4.20 -11.90
N PRO A 394 -12.34 -2.95 -12.10
CA PRO A 394 -13.73 -2.69 -12.49
C PRO A 394 -14.11 -3.36 -13.82
N LEU A 395 -13.15 -3.52 -14.73
CA LEU A 395 -13.36 -4.14 -16.04
C LEU A 395 -13.35 -5.67 -15.99
N GLY A 396 -12.90 -6.28 -14.89
CA GLY A 396 -12.87 -7.74 -14.68
C GLY A 396 -11.88 -8.51 -15.55
N ARG A 397 -12.13 -8.61 -16.87
CA ARG A 397 -11.27 -9.37 -17.81
C ARG A 397 -9.86 -8.80 -17.90
N PRO A 398 -9.65 -7.47 -18.02
CA PRO A 398 -8.30 -6.89 -18.03
C PRO A 398 -7.50 -7.23 -16.77
N PHE A 399 -8.13 -7.30 -15.59
CA PHE A 399 -7.47 -7.71 -14.36
C PHE A 399 -6.89 -9.12 -14.44
N LEU A 400 -7.67 -10.10 -14.92
CA LEU A 400 -7.18 -11.47 -15.09
C LEU A 400 -6.05 -11.57 -16.13
N THR A 401 -6.17 -10.86 -17.24
CA THR A 401 -5.10 -10.85 -18.25
C THR A 401 -3.84 -10.12 -17.77
N ALA A 402 -3.97 -9.13 -16.89
CA ALA A 402 -2.85 -8.48 -16.23
C ALA A 402 -2.11 -9.45 -15.29
N CYS A 403 -2.84 -10.30 -14.55
CA CYS A 403 -2.25 -11.38 -13.76
C CYS A 403 -1.42 -12.32 -14.65
N ILE A 404 -1.95 -12.74 -15.79
CA ILE A 404 -1.21 -13.60 -16.75
C ILE A 404 0.06 -12.89 -17.24
N GLY A 405 -0.03 -11.60 -17.57
CA GLY A 405 1.14 -10.79 -17.91
C GLY A 405 2.18 -10.76 -16.79
N GLY A 406 1.76 -10.56 -15.54
CA GLY A 406 2.64 -10.63 -14.38
C GLY A 406 3.26 -12.00 -14.18
N GLY A 407 2.52 -13.07 -14.47
CA GLY A 407 3.05 -14.43 -14.52
C GLY A 407 4.14 -14.58 -15.58
N ILE A 408 3.92 -14.11 -16.81
CA ILE A 408 4.93 -14.20 -17.88
C ILE A 408 6.23 -13.49 -17.48
N GLY A 409 6.14 -12.27 -16.94
CA GLY A 409 7.32 -11.58 -16.42
C GLY A 409 7.98 -12.32 -15.27
N GLY A 410 7.19 -12.81 -14.31
CA GLY A 410 7.68 -13.59 -13.18
C GLY A 410 8.39 -14.86 -13.63
N ALA A 411 7.90 -15.52 -14.68
CA ALA A 411 8.48 -16.70 -15.29
C ALA A 411 9.86 -16.41 -15.90
N VAL A 412 10.02 -15.24 -16.54
CA VAL A 412 11.32 -14.79 -17.05
C VAL A 412 12.29 -14.54 -15.91
N ILE A 413 11.87 -13.82 -14.86
CA ILE A 413 12.71 -13.57 -13.69
C ILE A 413 13.14 -14.88 -13.02
N GLY A 414 12.19 -15.78 -12.77
CA GLY A 414 12.45 -17.10 -12.17
C GLY A 414 13.27 -18.03 -13.06
N GLY A 415 13.14 -17.91 -14.39
CA GLY A 415 13.91 -18.69 -15.36
C GLY A 415 15.35 -18.25 -15.50
N ILE A 416 15.62 -16.94 -15.44
CA ILE A 416 17.00 -16.41 -15.37
C ILE A 416 17.64 -16.81 -14.03
N GLY A 417 16.86 -16.75 -12.94
CA GLY A 417 17.31 -17.06 -11.60
C GLY A 417 18.18 -15.95 -11.00
N HIS A 418 18.35 -15.98 -9.68
CA HIS A 418 19.26 -15.10 -8.92
C HIS A 418 19.06 -13.57 -9.06
N ILE A 419 17.96 -13.12 -9.66
CA ILE A 419 17.64 -11.68 -9.69
C ILE A 419 17.06 -11.28 -8.32
N GLY A 420 17.88 -10.66 -7.48
CA GLY A 420 17.52 -10.19 -6.15
C GLY A 420 17.34 -8.67 -6.07
N ALA A 421 16.71 -8.20 -5.00
CA ALA A 421 16.70 -6.78 -4.63
C ALA A 421 17.34 -6.57 -3.24
N LYS A 422 18.24 -5.60 -3.11
CA LYS A 422 18.99 -5.31 -1.87
C LYS A 422 18.19 -4.55 -0.81
N ALA A 423 17.04 -4.00 -1.19
CA ALA A 423 16.14 -3.29 -0.31
C ALA A 423 14.70 -3.43 -0.81
N ILE A 424 13.75 -3.13 0.08
CA ILE A 424 12.35 -2.99 -0.30
C ILE A 424 12.15 -1.58 -0.88
N GLY A 425 11.57 -1.50 -2.07
CA GLY A 425 11.25 -0.25 -2.73
C GLY A 425 10.00 -0.38 -3.60
N PRO A 426 9.55 0.73 -4.22
CA PRO A 426 8.46 0.69 -5.18
C PRO A 426 8.79 -0.24 -6.35
N SER A 427 7.78 -0.99 -6.81
CA SER A 427 7.92 -1.95 -7.92
C SER A 427 8.17 -1.27 -9.28
N GLY A 428 8.02 -2.00 -10.40
CA GLY A 428 8.18 -1.40 -11.74
C GLY A 428 9.60 -0.87 -12.01
N VAL A 429 9.71 0.18 -12.82
CA VAL A 429 11.01 0.76 -13.22
C VAL A 429 11.80 1.26 -12.01
N SER A 430 11.13 1.73 -10.96
CA SER A 430 11.76 2.23 -9.74
C SER A 430 12.50 1.16 -8.92
N LEU A 431 12.29 -0.13 -9.17
CA LEU A 431 13.04 -1.19 -8.50
C LEU A 431 14.43 -1.41 -9.11
N LEU A 432 14.68 -0.94 -10.36
CA LEU A 432 15.94 -1.14 -11.08
C LEU A 432 17.19 -0.79 -10.26
N PRO A 433 17.27 0.37 -9.57
CA PRO A 433 18.47 0.74 -8.82
C PRO A 433 18.78 -0.16 -7.62
N LEU A 434 17.80 -0.97 -7.19
CA LEU A 434 17.92 -1.86 -6.03
C LEU A 434 18.28 -3.30 -6.43
N ILE A 435 18.31 -3.62 -7.72
CA ILE A 435 18.61 -4.97 -8.21
C ILE A 435 20.06 -5.34 -7.84
N SER A 436 20.23 -6.51 -7.24
CA SER A 436 21.52 -7.00 -6.79
C SER A 436 22.39 -7.50 -7.95
N ASP A 437 23.70 -7.59 -7.68
CA ASP A 437 24.67 -8.35 -8.49
C ASP A 437 24.69 -8.00 -9.98
N ASN A 438 24.43 -6.72 -10.30
CA ASN A 438 24.39 -6.19 -11.66
C ASN A 438 23.37 -6.90 -12.58
N MET A 439 22.37 -7.57 -12.02
CA MET A 439 21.34 -8.31 -12.79
C MET A 439 20.21 -7.42 -13.33
N TYR A 440 20.45 -6.12 -13.48
CA TYR A 440 19.45 -5.15 -13.94
C TYR A 440 18.92 -5.48 -15.34
N LEU A 441 19.75 -6.01 -16.25
CA LEU A 441 19.29 -6.43 -17.59
C LEU A 441 18.29 -7.60 -17.51
N GLY A 442 18.52 -8.56 -16.61
CA GLY A 442 17.59 -9.64 -16.36
C GLY A 442 16.25 -9.13 -15.82
N TYR A 443 16.30 -8.15 -14.91
CA TYR A 443 15.09 -7.49 -14.41
C TYR A 443 14.34 -6.75 -15.53
N ILE A 444 15.04 -6.01 -16.40
CA ILE A 444 14.45 -5.34 -17.57
C ILE A 444 13.78 -6.35 -18.50
N ALA A 445 14.42 -7.49 -18.75
CA ALA A 445 13.84 -8.55 -19.58
C ALA A 445 12.52 -9.07 -19.00
N GLY A 446 12.45 -9.32 -17.69
CA GLY A 446 11.21 -9.70 -17.02
C GLY A 446 10.14 -8.61 -17.09
N LEU A 447 10.54 -7.34 -16.88
CA LEU A 447 9.64 -6.19 -16.93
C LEU A 447 9.00 -6.03 -18.33
N LEU A 448 9.82 -6.10 -19.39
CA LEU A 448 9.35 -6.02 -20.77
C LEU A 448 8.48 -7.23 -21.14
N ALA A 449 8.84 -8.43 -20.67
CA ALA A 449 8.02 -9.63 -20.86
C ALA A 449 6.67 -9.51 -20.17
N ALA A 450 6.60 -8.93 -18.97
CA ALA A 450 5.34 -8.66 -18.28
C ALA A 450 4.49 -7.64 -19.03
N TYR A 451 5.10 -6.55 -19.52
CA TYR A 451 4.42 -5.54 -20.34
C TYR A 451 3.87 -6.16 -21.62
N ALA A 452 4.68 -6.93 -22.34
CA ALA A 452 4.27 -7.60 -23.58
C ALA A 452 3.18 -8.65 -23.33
N GLY A 453 3.34 -9.49 -22.29
CA GLY A 453 2.37 -10.52 -21.91
C GLY A 453 1.03 -9.91 -21.51
N GLY A 454 1.05 -8.91 -20.62
CA GLY A 454 -0.15 -8.17 -20.23
C GLY A 454 -0.81 -7.51 -21.43
N PHE A 455 -0.03 -6.87 -22.30
CA PHE A 455 -0.53 -6.23 -23.52
C PHE A 455 -1.22 -7.24 -24.44
N VAL A 456 -0.53 -8.31 -24.83
CA VAL A 456 -1.06 -9.30 -25.78
C VAL A 456 -2.29 -9.99 -25.22
N CYS A 457 -2.25 -10.46 -23.97
CA CYS A 457 -3.39 -11.13 -23.34
C CYS A 457 -4.60 -10.19 -23.22
N THR A 458 -4.41 -8.94 -22.78
CA THR A 458 -5.52 -7.98 -22.68
C THR A 458 -6.02 -7.55 -24.06
N TYR A 459 -5.15 -7.36 -25.04
CA TYR A 459 -5.53 -6.99 -26.39
C TYR A 459 -6.40 -8.08 -27.02
N LEU A 460 -6.02 -9.34 -26.91
CA LEU A 460 -6.76 -10.45 -27.54
C LEU A 460 -8.02 -10.83 -26.75
N PHE A 461 -7.94 -10.91 -25.42
CA PHE A 461 -8.97 -11.54 -24.58
C PHE A 461 -9.57 -10.61 -23.52
N GLY A 462 -8.91 -9.49 -23.21
CA GLY A 462 -9.29 -8.59 -22.12
C GLY A 462 -10.36 -7.56 -22.47
N THR A 463 -10.58 -7.22 -23.75
CA THR A 463 -11.53 -6.18 -24.15
C THR A 463 -12.89 -6.73 -24.62
N THR A 464 -14.00 -6.15 -24.16
CA THR A 464 -15.36 -6.45 -24.70
C THR A 464 -15.71 -5.55 -25.89
N LYS A 465 -16.90 -5.74 -26.50
CA LYS A 465 -17.38 -4.85 -27.57
C LYS A 465 -17.79 -3.49 -27.01
N ALA A 466 -18.54 -3.44 -25.90
CA ALA A 466 -18.93 -2.18 -25.25
C ALA A 466 -17.73 -1.29 -24.94
N MET A 467 -16.69 -1.83 -24.26
CA MET A 467 -15.47 -1.07 -23.93
C MET A 467 -14.79 -0.42 -25.14
N ARG A 468 -14.93 -1.01 -26.34
CA ARG A 468 -14.27 -0.54 -27.57
C ARG A 468 -15.11 0.49 -28.33
N GLN A 469 -16.44 0.45 -28.17
CA GLN A 469 -17.37 1.19 -29.02
C GLN A 469 -18.11 2.31 -28.28
N THR A 470 -18.20 2.24 -26.95
CA THR A 470 -18.90 3.21 -26.11
C THR A 470 -18.05 3.61 -24.91
N ASP A 471 -18.54 4.59 -24.13
CA ASP A 471 -17.96 4.98 -22.84
C ASP A 471 -18.35 4.05 -21.68
N LEU A 472 -19.12 2.99 -21.97
CA LEU A 472 -19.48 1.99 -20.97
C LEU A 472 -18.26 1.12 -20.62
N LEU A 473 -18.12 0.82 -19.33
CA LEU A 473 -17.01 0.03 -18.78
C LEU A 473 -17.27 -1.50 -18.85
N GLY A 474 -18.43 -1.93 -19.32
CA GLY A 474 -18.82 -3.34 -19.40
C GLY A 474 -20.07 -3.51 -20.26
N ASP A 475 -20.39 -4.77 -20.58
CA ASP A 475 -21.69 -5.14 -21.14
C ASP A 475 -22.73 -5.23 -20.01
#